data_AF-A0AAW1HSJ0-F1
#
_entry.id   AF-A0AAW1HSJ0-F1
#
_cell.length_a   1.000
_cell.length_b   1.000
_cell.length_c   1.000
_cell.angle_alpha   90.00
_cell.angle_beta   90.00
_cell.angle_gamma   90.00
#
_symmetry.space_group_name_H-M   'P 1'
#
loop_
_entity.id
_entity.type
_entity.pdbx_description
1 polymer ?
#
loop_
_entity_poly.entity_id
_entity_poly.type
_entity_poly.pdbx_seq_one_letter_code
_entity_poly.pdbx_strand_id
1 'polypeptide(L)'
;MACSIIGGVYRRKAVAKDWFQNGEQLVVKGKIEFYQQTEYDITNVEVDFEGLNDNSGYHVHITPVEENLQFPCEGTTLYGHWNPLNVTPATSPRNYRGTPDQYELGDLSGKFGTLDNHTIYKADYNDTLLPLFGPRSIVGRSIVIHKRVDNARWACSTIERGYSPSEARELRAIASFHHPAGYAYGYMRMTQLVYRDGSTSDTVIEIKLRHPGKFDRNVTRDHHFAIYVNPIGVDAAVKIQDTRCVAGGYVWNPYYTQLADPLNGDLYRQECGPENPLRCYVGDLSARLGTIDLGLERKVVVDSNLPLEGTVSAIGRSIVIMSPNKRPERFACANIEPDYDIIKYANIEKPPRFVLAQFIEDIREVMGIPEWMLTVDTRKIKILHNNACIQFLMHFKGPIAGRLEQDFGRLISIGQLDSPSLYIPGYVNTKRKYKIPYKQCGMSDSHKRNKKRSAGVPLQHLSLIALVFTIVTTILFK
;
A
#
# COMPACT_ATOMS: atom_id res chain seq x y z
N MET A 1 11.61 -42.18 15.96
CA MET A 1 10.14 -42.01 15.82
C MET A 1 9.87 -40.54 15.55
N ALA A 2 9.07 -40.21 14.54
CA ALA A 2 8.69 -38.84 14.22
C ALA A 2 7.15 -38.76 14.22
N CYS A 3 6.60 -37.67 14.75
CA CYS A 3 5.16 -37.38 14.78
C CYS A 3 4.93 -35.92 14.38
N SER A 4 3.79 -35.64 13.77
CA SER A 4 3.37 -34.28 13.38
C SER A 4 1.86 -34.12 13.55
N ILE A 5 1.40 -32.87 13.65
CA ILE A 5 -0.02 -32.54 13.69
C ILE A 5 -0.57 -32.60 12.26
N ILE A 6 -1.71 -33.27 12.07
CA ILE A 6 -2.45 -33.27 10.80
C ILE A 6 -3.46 -32.12 10.89
N GLY A 7 -3.29 -31.11 10.05
CA GLY A 7 -4.21 -29.96 9.93
C GLY A 7 -5.01 -30.01 8.64
N GLY A 8 -6.13 -29.28 8.60
CA GLY A 8 -6.88 -29.06 7.37
C GLY A 8 -6.16 -28.07 6.45
N VAL A 9 -6.30 -28.26 5.14
CA VAL A 9 -5.91 -27.25 4.14
C VAL A 9 -7.18 -26.53 3.72
N TYR A 10 -7.19 -25.20 3.85
CA TYR A 10 -8.29 -24.38 3.39
C TYR A 10 -8.14 -24.06 1.92
N ARG A 11 -9.24 -24.18 1.18
CA ARG A 11 -9.35 -23.67 -0.18
C ARG A 11 -9.02 -22.18 -0.22
N ARG A 12 -8.42 -21.73 -1.31
CA ARG A 12 -8.17 -20.31 -1.55
C ARG A 12 -9.13 -19.79 -2.60
N LYS A 13 -9.69 -18.63 -2.30
CA LYS A 13 -10.44 -17.82 -3.25
C LYS A 13 -9.74 -16.47 -3.40
N ALA A 14 -9.61 -16.00 -4.63
CA ALA A 14 -9.16 -14.64 -4.94
C ALA A 14 -10.18 -13.96 -5.85
N VAL A 15 -10.26 -12.63 -5.79
CA VAL A 15 -11.24 -11.84 -6.53
C VAL A 15 -10.66 -10.51 -6.96
N ALA A 16 -10.89 -10.13 -8.22
CA ALA A 16 -10.72 -8.77 -8.70
C ALA A 16 -12.09 -8.23 -9.11
N LYS A 17 -12.52 -7.13 -8.48
CA LYS A 17 -13.86 -6.54 -8.64
C LYS A 17 -13.89 -5.01 -8.49
N ASP A 18 -12.88 -4.44 -7.83
CA ASP A 18 -12.82 -3.02 -7.51
C ASP A 18 -12.04 -2.29 -8.60
N TRP A 19 -12.71 -2.06 -9.73
CA TRP A 19 -12.09 -1.50 -10.93
C TRP A 19 -11.67 -0.03 -10.77
N PHE A 20 -10.51 0.29 -11.35
CA PHE A 20 -9.92 1.62 -11.51
C PHE A 20 -9.77 1.94 -12.99
N GLN A 21 -9.67 3.23 -13.34
CA GLN A 21 -9.58 3.74 -14.71
C GLN A 21 -8.40 4.69 -14.86
N ASN A 22 -7.86 4.82 -16.09
CA ASN A 22 -6.88 5.85 -16.45
C ASN A 22 -7.57 7.13 -16.97
N GLY A 23 -8.37 7.80 -16.15
CA GLY A 23 -9.03 9.07 -16.51
C GLY A 23 -10.23 8.98 -17.46
N GLU A 24 -10.36 7.92 -18.27
CA GLU A 24 -11.56 7.61 -19.07
C GLU A 24 -12.74 7.12 -18.22
N GLN A 25 -13.99 7.30 -18.65
CA GLN A 25 -15.16 6.84 -17.88
C GLN A 25 -15.15 5.30 -17.66
N LEU A 26 -15.19 4.88 -16.39
CA LEU A 26 -15.31 3.50 -15.97
C LEU A 26 -16.74 3.01 -16.20
N VAL A 27 -16.92 2.25 -17.29
CA VAL A 27 -18.18 1.56 -17.59
C VAL A 27 -18.13 0.07 -17.27
N VAL A 28 -16.93 -0.51 -17.15
CA VAL A 28 -16.78 -1.93 -16.80
C VAL A 28 -17.28 -2.21 -15.39
N LYS A 29 -18.08 -3.27 -15.26
CA LYS A 29 -18.60 -3.81 -14.01
C LYS A 29 -18.39 -5.32 -13.98
N GLY A 30 -18.60 -5.89 -12.80
CA GLY A 30 -18.47 -7.32 -12.57
C GLY A 30 -17.13 -7.69 -11.92
N LYS A 31 -16.73 -8.93 -12.05
CA LYS A 31 -15.61 -9.51 -11.30
C LYS A 31 -14.95 -10.66 -12.07
N ILE A 32 -13.73 -10.97 -11.68
CA ILE A 32 -13.08 -12.23 -11.98
C ILE A 32 -12.71 -12.90 -10.65
N GLU A 33 -13.11 -14.16 -10.50
CA GLU A 33 -12.88 -14.96 -9.30
C GLU A 33 -12.02 -16.18 -9.63
N PHE A 34 -11.13 -16.52 -8.70
CA PHE A 34 -10.21 -17.64 -8.80
C PHE A 34 -10.42 -18.55 -7.60
N TYR A 35 -10.46 -19.86 -7.83
CA TYR A 35 -10.65 -20.86 -6.78
C TYR A 35 -9.63 -21.98 -6.94
N GLN A 36 -8.94 -22.34 -5.85
CA GLN A 36 -8.00 -23.46 -5.84
C GLN A 36 -8.14 -24.22 -4.52
N GLN A 37 -8.40 -25.52 -4.58
CA GLN A 37 -8.71 -26.33 -3.38
C GLN A 37 -7.46 -26.56 -2.52
N THR A 38 -6.36 -27.02 -3.14
CA THR A 38 -5.05 -27.16 -2.53
C THR A 38 -3.95 -26.65 -3.48
N GLU A 39 -2.71 -26.61 -3.02
CA GLU A 39 -1.57 -26.19 -3.85
C GLU A 39 -1.32 -27.09 -5.09
N TYR A 40 -1.85 -28.32 -5.08
CA TYR A 40 -1.69 -29.30 -6.16
C TYR A 40 -2.87 -29.32 -7.14
N ASP A 41 -3.97 -28.64 -6.81
CA ASP A 41 -5.17 -28.62 -7.63
C ASP A 41 -5.11 -27.55 -8.73
N ILE A 42 -5.93 -27.74 -9.76
CA ILE A 42 -6.16 -26.73 -10.79
C ILE A 42 -6.85 -25.49 -10.21
N THR A 43 -6.60 -24.34 -10.80
CA THR A 43 -7.33 -23.11 -10.48
C THR A 43 -8.54 -23.01 -11.39
N ASN A 44 -9.74 -22.97 -10.82
CA ASN A 44 -10.96 -22.61 -11.52
C ASN A 44 -11.08 -21.08 -11.58
N VAL A 45 -11.42 -20.55 -12.74
CA VAL A 45 -11.58 -19.11 -12.98
C VAL A 45 -12.97 -18.84 -13.51
N GLU A 46 -13.67 -17.92 -12.85
CA GLU A 46 -15.01 -17.45 -13.22
C GLU A 46 -14.91 -15.97 -13.57
N VAL A 47 -15.24 -15.62 -14.82
CA VAL A 47 -15.22 -14.25 -15.33
C VAL A 47 -16.64 -13.78 -15.56
N ASP A 48 -16.98 -12.62 -15.01
CA ASP A 48 -18.25 -11.93 -15.28
C ASP A 48 -17.96 -10.45 -15.49
N PHE A 49 -17.94 -10.00 -16.74
CA PHE A 49 -17.76 -8.60 -17.11
C PHE A 49 -18.99 -8.06 -17.84
N GLU A 50 -19.36 -6.84 -17.50
CA GLU A 50 -20.39 -6.05 -18.18
C GLU A 50 -19.85 -4.66 -18.52
N GLY A 51 -20.41 -4.02 -19.55
CA GLY A 51 -20.01 -2.67 -19.94
C GLY A 51 -18.66 -2.61 -20.64
N LEU A 52 -18.23 -3.71 -21.25
CA LEU A 52 -17.07 -3.75 -22.15
C LEU A 52 -17.40 -2.93 -23.42
N ASN A 53 -16.43 -2.17 -23.90
CA ASN A 53 -16.53 -1.34 -25.10
C ASN A 53 -15.16 -1.16 -25.75
N ASP A 54 -15.00 -1.61 -27.00
CA ASP A 54 -13.73 -1.59 -27.75
C ASP A 54 -12.54 -2.17 -26.96
N ASN A 55 -12.75 -3.33 -26.35
CA ASN A 55 -11.76 -4.05 -25.57
C ASN A 55 -10.97 -5.06 -26.40
N SER A 56 -9.80 -5.45 -25.88
CA SER A 56 -8.92 -6.48 -26.45
C SER A 56 -8.55 -7.53 -25.39
N GLY A 57 -7.29 -7.56 -24.96
CA GLY A 57 -6.79 -8.53 -24.00
C GLY A 57 -7.04 -8.15 -22.55
N TYR A 58 -6.92 -9.13 -21.66
CA TYR A 58 -6.86 -8.95 -20.23
C TYR A 58 -5.81 -9.89 -19.62
N HIS A 59 -5.04 -9.36 -18.67
CA HIS A 59 -3.84 -10.03 -18.17
C HIS A 59 -3.65 -9.81 -16.66
N VAL A 60 -2.96 -10.73 -15.99
CA VAL A 60 -2.41 -10.53 -14.65
C VAL A 60 -1.09 -9.76 -14.75
N HIS A 61 -0.98 -8.64 -14.05
CA HIS A 61 0.20 -7.79 -13.97
C HIS A 61 0.96 -7.97 -12.66
N ILE A 62 2.16 -7.40 -12.54
CA ILE A 62 3.11 -7.80 -11.48
C ILE A 62 2.69 -7.31 -10.08
N THR A 63 2.00 -6.17 -9.96
CA THR A 63 1.81 -5.47 -8.67
C THR A 63 0.36 -5.01 -8.44
N PRO A 64 -0.06 -4.74 -7.19
CA PRO A 64 -1.44 -4.31 -6.90
C PRO A 64 -1.66 -2.86 -7.29
N VAL A 65 -2.92 -2.46 -7.45
CA VAL A 65 -3.32 -1.11 -7.85
C VAL A 65 -3.07 -0.11 -6.71
N GLU A 66 -2.42 1.03 -7.03
CA GLU A 66 -2.27 2.15 -6.09
C GLU A 66 -3.46 3.12 -6.22
N GLU A 67 -4.43 3.01 -5.32
CA GLU A 67 -5.72 3.73 -5.35
C GLU A 67 -5.62 5.27 -5.35
N ASN A 68 -4.49 5.80 -4.87
CA ASN A 68 -4.23 7.23 -4.74
C ASN A 68 -3.70 7.89 -6.03
N LEU A 69 -3.42 7.10 -7.07
CA LEU A 69 -2.94 7.62 -8.34
C LEU A 69 -4.09 8.03 -9.25
N GLN A 70 -3.86 9.07 -10.07
CA GLN A 70 -4.83 9.50 -11.09
C GLN A 70 -4.91 8.53 -12.27
N PHE A 71 -3.77 7.90 -12.61
CA PHE A 71 -3.66 6.90 -13.68
C PHE A 71 -3.07 5.60 -13.10
N PRO A 72 -3.85 4.87 -12.29
CA PRO A 72 -3.35 3.74 -11.51
C PRO A 72 -3.07 2.48 -12.35
N CYS A 73 -3.60 2.39 -13.58
CA CYS A 73 -3.46 1.23 -14.44
C CYS A 73 -2.24 1.29 -15.37
N GLU A 74 -1.45 2.36 -15.31
CA GLU A 74 -0.32 2.61 -16.19
C GLU A 74 0.80 1.55 -16.16
N GLY A 75 1.61 1.55 -17.23
CA GLY A 75 2.82 0.73 -17.33
C GLY A 75 3.81 0.95 -16.20
N THR A 76 3.91 2.19 -15.73
CA THR A 76 4.86 2.61 -14.68
C THR A 76 4.45 2.20 -13.27
N THR A 77 3.21 1.75 -13.07
CA THR A 77 2.65 1.40 -11.76
C THR A 77 2.42 -0.09 -11.62
N LEU A 78 1.81 -0.72 -12.64
CA LEU A 78 1.49 -2.16 -12.63
C LEU A 78 2.54 -3.03 -13.34
N TYR A 79 3.46 -2.41 -14.07
CA TYR A 79 4.56 -3.04 -14.83
C TYR A 79 4.07 -4.03 -15.88
N GLY A 80 4.93 -4.94 -16.34
CA GLY A 80 4.61 -5.95 -17.35
C GLY A 80 3.60 -7.02 -16.88
N HIS A 81 3.42 -8.03 -17.71
CA HIS A 81 2.64 -9.21 -17.36
C HIS A 81 3.36 -10.05 -16.31
N TRP A 82 2.60 -10.79 -15.51
CA TRP A 82 3.17 -11.75 -14.59
C TRP A 82 3.75 -12.94 -15.36
N ASN A 83 5.07 -13.02 -15.45
CA ASN A 83 5.77 -14.02 -16.25
C ASN A 83 6.98 -14.64 -15.50
N PRO A 84 6.76 -15.35 -14.38
CA PRO A 84 7.84 -15.93 -13.59
C PRO A 84 8.59 -17.07 -14.29
N LEU A 85 8.06 -17.59 -15.39
CA LEU A 85 8.67 -18.65 -16.19
C LEU A 85 9.49 -18.09 -17.38
N ASN A 86 9.55 -16.76 -17.53
CA ASN A 86 10.24 -16.08 -18.64
C ASN A 86 9.83 -16.60 -20.02
N VAL A 87 8.54 -16.90 -20.20
CA VAL A 87 8.00 -17.31 -21.51
C VAL A 87 8.14 -16.14 -22.47
N THR A 88 8.60 -16.40 -23.69
CA THR A 88 8.72 -15.37 -24.72
C THR A 88 7.37 -15.20 -25.42
N PRO A 89 6.70 -14.03 -25.34
CA PRO A 89 5.34 -13.87 -25.89
C PRO A 89 5.26 -14.11 -27.41
N ALA A 90 6.33 -13.80 -28.14
CA ALA A 90 6.41 -14.02 -29.58
C ALA A 90 6.34 -15.50 -29.99
N THR A 91 6.65 -16.42 -29.07
CA THR A 91 6.60 -17.87 -29.32
C THR A 91 5.28 -18.50 -28.89
N SER A 92 4.41 -17.75 -28.21
CA SER A 92 3.15 -18.27 -27.70
C SER A 92 2.18 -18.60 -28.85
N PRO A 93 1.47 -19.76 -28.80
CA PRO A 93 0.57 -20.15 -29.87
C PRO A 93 -0.61 -19.19 -30.03
N ARG A 94 -1.03 -18.94 -31.27
CA ARG A 94 -2.22 -18.12 -31.55
C ARG A 94 -3.52 -18.87 -31.25
N ASN A 95 -4.58 -18.12 -30.99
CA ASN A 95 -5.97 -18.60 -30.88
C ASN A 95 -6.21 -19.59 -29.71
N TYR A 96 -5.53 -19.43 -28.57
CA TYR A 96 -5.84 -20.20 -27.35
C TYR A 96 -5.66 -21.72 -27.52
N ARG A 97 -4.75 -22.12 -28.42
CA ARG A 97 -4.50 -23.54 -28.79
C ARG A 97 -3.30 -24.17 -28.11
N GLY A 98 -2.49 -23.37 -27.42
CA GLY A 98 -1.32 -23.87 -26.69
C GLY A 98 -1.70 -24.53 -25.37
N THR A 99 -0.73 -25.22 -24.78
CA THR A 99 -0.81 -25.64 -23.38
C THR A 99 -0.49 -24.44 -22.47
N PRO A 100 -1.01 -24.40 -21.23
CA PRO A 100 -0.82 -23.24 -20.34
C PRO A 100 0.63 -22.80 -20.12
N ASP A 101 1.60 -23.72 -20.22
CA ASP A 101 3.05 -23.47 -20.04
C ASP A 101 3.68 -22.70 -21.21
N GLN A 102 3.00 -22.61 -22.35
CA GLN A 102 3.48 -21.91 -23.55
C GLN A 102 3.12 -20.41 -23.55
N TYR A 103 2.40 -19.95 -22.54
CA TYR A 103 1.97 -18.56 -22.36
C TYR A 103 2.61 -17.96 -21.12
N GLU A 104 2.71 -16.63 -21.09
CA GLU A 104 3.03 -15.96 -19.84
C GLU A 104 1.97 -16.34 -18.79
N LEU A 105 2.40 -16.52 -17.55
CA LEU A 105 1.51 -17.02 -16.50
C LEU A 105 0.27 -16.11 -16.32
N GLY A 106 0.46 -14.80 -16.49
CA GLY A 106 -0.60 -13.81 -16.47
C GLY A 106 -1.35 -13.58 -17.79
N ASP A 107 -1.00 -14.25 -18.88
CA ASP A 107 -1.66 -14.05 -20.18
C ASP A 107 -2.99 -14.81 -20.27
N LEU A 108 -4.02 -14.29 -19.59
CA LEU A 108 -5.36 -14.89 -19.57
C LEU A 108 -6.01 -14.85 -20.94
N SER A 109 -5.82 -13.75 -21.67
CA SER A 109 -6.31 -13.67 -23.03
C SER A 109 -5.68 -14.75 -23.88
N GLY A 110 -4.36 -14.80 -24.04
CA GLY A 110 -3.64 -15.81 -24.83
C GLY A 110 -3.95 -17.27 -24.48
N LYS A 111 -4.41 -17.55 -23.25
CA LYS A 111 -4.87 -18.89 -22.82
C LYS A 111 -6.34 -19.18 -23.07
N PHE A 112 -7.25 -18.20 -22.95
CA PHE A 112 -8.68 -18.47 -22.82
C PHE A 112 -9.62 -17.66 -23.73
N GLY A 113 -9.12 -16.65 -24.45
CA GLY A 113 -9.98 -15.76 -25.23
C GLY A 113 -9.70 -14.29 -24.99
N THR A 114 -9.79 -13.47 -26.03
CA THR A 114 -9.84 -12.02 -25.93
C THR A 114 -11.26 -11.56 -25.59
N LEU A 115 -11.38 -10.29 -25.19
CA LEU A 115 -12.65 -9.60 -24.95
C LEU A 115 -13.14 -8.84 -26.19
N ASP A 116 -12.62 -9.19 -27.38
CA ASP A 116 -12.93 -8.50 -28.63
C ASP A 116 -14.42 -8.55 -28.94
N ASN A 117 -15.03 -7.40 -29.23
CA ASN A 117 -16.43 -7.24 -29.59
C ASN A 117 -17.44 -7.74 -28.54
N HIS A 118 -17.02 -7.96 -27.30
CA HIS A 118 -17.93 -8.25 -26.19
C HIS A 118 -18.38 -6.97 -25.51
N THR A 119 -19.67 -6.88 -25.20
CA THR A 119 -20.23 -5.88 -24.27
C THR A 119 -20.48 -6.51 -22.89
N ILE A 120 -20.84 -7.80 -22.90
CA ILE A 120 -20.95 -8.68 -21.74
C ILE A 120 -20.10 -9.91 -22.06
N TYR A 121 -19.30 -10.34 -21.09
CA TYR A 121 -18.46 -11.52 -21.20
C TYR A 121 -18.57 -12.35 -19.93
N LYS A 122 -19.09 -13.57 -20.07
CA LYS A 122 -19.18 -14.55 -18.99
C LYS A 122 -18.50 -15.84 -19.43
N ALA A 123 -17.53 -16.31 -18.66
CA ALA A 123 -16.76 -17.49 -18.99
C ALA A 123 -16.24 -18.19 -17.75
N ASP A 124 -16.15 -19.51 -17.83
CA ASP A 124 -15.53 -20.36 -16.83
C ASP A 124 -14.41 -21.15 -17.49
N TYR A 125 -13.21 -21.14 -16.89
CA TYR A 125 -12.08 -21.91 -17.39
C TYR A 125 -11.20 -22.44 -16.26
N ASN A 126 -10.41 -23.47 -16.61
CA ASN A 126 -9.48 -24.12 -15.71
C ASN A 126 -8.05 -23.84 -16.14
N ASP A 127 -7.20 -23.47 -15.20
CA ASP A 127 -5.79 -23.20 -15.44
C ASP A 127 -4.90 -24.00 -14.48
N THR A 128 -3.99 -24.79 -15.03
CA THR A 128 -3.02 -25.58 -14.26
C THR A 128 -1.82 -24.76 -13.80
N LEU A 129 -1.63 -23.55 -14.34
CA LEU A 129 -0.49 -22.67 -14.07
C LEU A 129 -0.89 -21.31 -13.53
N LEU A 130 -2.09 -21.15 -12.96
CA LEU A 130 -2.50 -19.89 -12.32
C LEU A 130 -2.66 -20.06 -10.80
N PRO A 131 -1.57 -20.36 -10.06
CA PRO A 131 -1.69 -20.76 -8.66
C PRO A 131 -2.14 -19.59 -7.77
N LEU A 132 -2.88 -19.93 -6.71
CA LEU A 132 -3.18 -19.11 -5.55
C LEU A 132 -2.27 -19.44 -4.36
N PHE A 133 -1.46 -20.50 -4.49
CA PHE A 133 -0.49 -20.97 -3.50
C PHE A 133 0.96 -20.75 -3.96
N GLY A 134 1.85 -20.64 -2.99
CA GLY A 134 3.29 -20.62 -3.19
C GLY A 134 3.83 -19.34 -3.83
N PRO A 135 5.13 -19.32 -4.14
CA PRO A 135 5.85 -18.13 -4.56
C PRO A 135 5.41 -17.56 -5.93
N ARG A 136 4.71 -18.36 -6.74
CA ARG A 136 4.19 -17.95 -8.05
C ARG A 136 2.76 -17.43 -8.01
N SER A 137 2.17 -17.33 -6.82
CA SER A 137 0.77 -16.94 -6.63
C SER A 137 0.42 -15.60 -7.28
N ILE A 138 -0.79 -15.52 -7.82
CA ILE A 138 -1.37 -14.29 -8.38
C ILE A 138 -2.04 -13.40 -7.33
N VAL A 139 -2.15 -13.86 -6.08
CA VAL A 139 -2.75 -13.07 -4.99
C VAL A 139 -1.88 -11.85 -4.68
N GLY A 140 -2.49 -10.66 -4.55
CA GLY A 140 -1.78 -9.40 -4.34
C GLY A 140 -1.19 -8.78 -5.61
N ARG A 141 -1.53 -9.33 -6.78
CA ARG A 141 -1.23 -8.77 -8.10
C ARG A 141 -2.43 -8.00 -8.64
N SER A 142 -2.47 -7.66 -9.92
CA SER A 142 -3.61 -6.96 -10.53
C SER A 142 -4.03 -7.59 -11.85
N ILE A 143 -5.29 -7.37 -12.22
CA ILE A 143 -5.82 -7.59 -13.56
C ILE A 143 -5.82 -6.26 -14.29
N VAL A 144 -5.42 -6.26 -15.56
CA VAL A 144 -5.57 -5.12 -16.48
C VAL A 144 -6.40 -5.57 -17.67
N ILE A 145 -7.39 -4.76 -18.04
CA ILE A 145 -8.18 -4.88 -19.26
C ILE A 145 -7.69 -3.83 -20.25
N HIS A 146 -7.39 -4.26 -21.46
CA HIS A 146 -6.89 -3.41 -22.54
C HIS A 146 -8.00 -2.98 -23.50
N LYS A 147 -7.79 -1.83 -24.14
CA LYS A 147 -8.54 -1.39 -25.33
C LYS A 147 -7.95 -2.00 -26.58
N ARG A 148 -8.79 -2.12 -27.60
CA ARG A 148 -8.39 -2.54 -28.94
C ARG A 148 -7.48 -1.52 -29.61
N VAL A 149 -7.75 -0.23 -29.41
CA VAL A 149 -6.92 0.86 -29.91
C VAL A 149 -5.62 0.91 -29.10
N ASP A 150 -4.49 0.83 -29.80
CA ASP A 150 -3.13 0.93 -29.27
C ASP A 150 -2.78 -0.02 -28.11
N ASN A 151 -3.60 -1.05 -27.89
CA ASN A 151 -3.50 -1.93 -26.71
C ASN A 151 -3.46 -1.15 -25.37
N ALA A 152 -4.12 0.01 -25.33
CA ALA A 152 -4.07 0.92 -24.21
C ALA A 152 -4.66 0.30 -22.94
N ARG A 153 -4.04 0.54 -21.79
CA ARG A 153 -4.52 0.05 -20.50
C ARG A 153 -5.70 0.89 -20.04
N TRP A 154 -6.86 0.25 -19.89
CA TRP A 154 -8.11 0.97 -19.61
C TRP A 154 -8.56 0.84 -18.18
N ALA A 155 -8.78 -0.40 -17.74
CA ALA A 155 -9.28 -0.69 -16.42
C ALA A 155 -8.41 -1.71 -15.71
N CYS A 156 -8.28 -1.57 -14.40
CA CYS A 156 -7.50 -2.49 -13.60
C CYS A 156 -8.10 -2.72 -12.22
N SER A 157 -7.81 -3.87 -11.61
CA SER A 157 -8.24 -4.19 -10.24
C SER A 157 -7.17 -5.04 -9.58
N THR A 158 -6.93 -4.83 -8.29
CA THR A 158 -6.12 -5.74 -7.48
C THR A 158 -6.83 -7.09 -7.35
N ILE A 159 -6.05 -8.18 -7.38
CA ILE A 159 -6.50 -9.54 -7.08
C ILE A 159 -6.40 -9.71 -5.57
N GLU A 160 -7.51 -9.46 -4.90
CA GLU A 160 -7.65 -9.53 -3.45
C GLU A 160 -8.06 -10.92 -3.00
N ARG A 161 -7.96 -11.19 -1.71
CA ARG A 161 -8.42 -12.46 -1.13
C ARG A 161 -9.95 -12.44 -1.02
N GLY A 162 -10.59 -13.47 -1.54
CA GLY A 162 -12.01 -13.72 -1.30
C GLY A 162 -12.16 -14.62 -0.07
N TYR A 163 -12.74 -14.09 1.01
CA TYR A 163 -13.05 -14.88 2.19
C TYR A 163 -14.32 -14.35 2.85
N SER A 164 -15.04 -15.23 3.55
CA SER A 164 -16.11 -14.79 4.44
C SER A 164 -15.51 -14.36 5.78
N PRO A 165 -15.97 -13.26 6.40
CA PRO A 165 -15.62 -12.94 7.79
C PRO A 165 -16.01 -14.04 8.79
N SER A 166 -16.92 -14.94 8.40
CA SER A 166 -17.25 -16.12 9.18
C SER A 166 -16.20 -17.24 9.08
N GLU A 167 -15.31 -17.21 8.09
CA GLU A 167 -14.33 -18.27 7.80
C GLU A 167 -12.92 -17.88 8.25
N ALA A 168 -12.51 -16.64 7.94
CA ALA A 168 -11.16 -16.15 8.20
C ALA A 168 -11.15 -14.65 8.49
N ARG A 169 -10.00 -14.16 8.95
CA ARG A 169 -9.68 -12.74 9.05
C ARG A 169 -8.36 -12.44 8.36
N GLU A 170 -8.26 -11.25 7.78
CA GLU A 170 -7.02 -10.75 7.21
C GLU A 170 -6.18 -10.03 8.27
N LEU A 171 -4.92 -10.46 8.38
CA LEU A 171 -3.87 -9.77 9.09
C LEU A 171 -3.07 -8.91 8.12
N ARG A 172 -2.66 -7.73 8.59
CA ARG A 172 -1.82 -6.80 7.87
C ARG A 172 -0.66 -6.37 8.76
N ALA A 173 0.54 -6.38 8.22
CA ALA A 173 1.74 -5.87 8.88
C ALA A 173 2.53 -4.99 7.91
N ILE A 174 3.33 -4.08 8.44
CA ILE A 174 4.16 -3.18 7.65
C ILE A 174 5.53 -3.05 8.31
N ALA A 175 6.57 -3.16 7.50
CA ALA A 175 7.89 -2.65 7.82
C ALA A 175 8.07 -1.30 7.14
N SER A 176 7.94 -0.22 7.92
CA SER A 176 7.99 1.15 7.39
C SER A 176 9.39 1.75 7.50
N PHE A 177 10.04 1.94 6.36
CA PHE A 177 11.32 2.64 6.23
C PHE A 177 11.04 4.14 6.02
N HIS A 178 10.63 4.84 7.08
CA HIS A 178 10.25 6.26 6.98
C HIS A 178 11.30 7.22 7.56
N HIS A 179 12.43 6.71 8.05
CA HIS A 179 13.47 7.54 8.65
C HIS A 179 14.17 8.42 7.60
N PRO A 180 14.07 9.77 7.65
CA PRO A 180 14.59 10.62 6.57
C PRO A 180 16.12 10.59 6.42
N ALA A 181 16.85 10.38 7.53
CA ALA A 181 18.30 10.16 7.51
C ALA A 181 18.69 8.66 7.47
N GLY A 182 17.74 7.78 7.13
CA GLY A 182 18.00 6.35 6.96
C GLY A 182 18.75 6.05 5.66
N TYR A 183 18.70 4.78 5.24
CA TYR A 183 19.39 4.29 4.04
C TYR A 183 18.46 3.61 3.04
N ALA A 184 17.24 3.30 3.47
CA ALA A 184 16.12 2.93 2.62
C ALA A 184 14.93 3.79 2.98
N TYR A 185 14.05 4.03 2.01
CA TYR A 185 12.81 4.77 2.19
C TYR A 185 11.68 4.07 1.44
N GLY A 186 10.57 3.85 2.10
CA GLY A 186 9.45 3.08 1.56
C GLY A 186 8.87 2.09 2.56
N TYR A 187 8.32 0.99 2.06
CA TYR A 187 7.71 -0.02 2.91
C TYR A 187 7.86 -1.43 2.36
N MET A 188 7.75 -2.41 3.26
CA MET A 188 7.34 -3.77 2.95
C MET A 188 6.01 -4.03 3.66
N ARG A 189 4.93 -4.25 2.91
CA ARG A 189 3.59 -4.51 3.46
C ARG A 189 3.26 -5.98 3.30
N MET A 190 2.79 -6.60 4.36
CA MET A 190 2.57 -8.03 4.47
C MET A 190 1.09 -8.31 4.75
N THR A 191 0.48 -9.28 4.07
CA THR A 191 -0.88 -9.73 4.35
C THR A 191 -1.02 -11.25 4.42
N GLN A 192 -1.79 -11.73 5.38
CA GLN A 192 -2.01 -13.15 5.64
C GLN A 192 -3.44 -13.40 6.11
N LEU A 193 -4.09 -14.47 5.67
CA LEU A 193 -5.34 -14.93 6.29
C LEU A 193 -5.04 -15.86 7.45
N VAL A 194 -5.82 -15.68 8.51
CA VAL A 194 -5.88 -16.61 9.64
C VAL A 194 -7.29 -17.19 9.70
N TYR A 195 -7.38 -18.51 9.61
CA TYR A 195 -8.63 -19.25 9.67
C TYR A 195 -9.03 -19.51 11.12
N ARG A 196 -10.29 -19.91 11.35
CA ARG A 196 -10.82 -20.14 12.71
C ARG A 196 -10.08 -21.23 13.50
N ASP A 197 -9.49 -22.20 12.82
CA ASP A 197 -8.71 -23.26 13.45
C ASP A 197 -7.27 -22.84 13.79
N GLY A 198 -6.90 -21.59 13.47
CA GLY A 198 -5.56 -21.04 13.69
C GLY A 198 -4.56 -21.31 12.56
N SER A 199 -4.95 -22.07 11.53
CA SER A 199 -4.13 -22.23 10.32
C SER A 199 -4.02 -20.90 9.57
N THR A 200 -2.96 -20.75 8.79
CA THR A 200 -2.65 -19.50 8.07
C THR A 200 -2.45 -19.75 6.59
N SER A 201 -2.84 -18.79 5.76
CA SER A 201 -2.43 -18.77 4.34
C SER A 201 -0.95 -18.39 4.18
N ASP A 202 -0.44 -18.44 2.95
CA ASP A 202 0.85 -17.78 2.63
C ASP A 202 0.78 -16.29 2.94
N THR A 203 1.94 -15.71 3.27
CA THR A 203 2.12 -14.28 3.45
C THR A 203 2.50 -13.63 2.13
N VAL A 204 1.68 -12.67 1.68
CA VAL A 204 1.96 -11.85 0.50
C VAL A 204 2.71 -10.61 0.96
N ILE A 205 3.85 -10.30 0.34
CA ILE A 205 4.70 -9.16 0.68
C ILE A 205 4.82 -8.24 -0.54
N GLU A 206 4.24 -7.04 -0.42
CA GLU A 206 4.46 -5.92 -1.35
C GLU A 206 5.68 -5.12 -0.89
N ILE A 207 6.65 -4.93 -1.77
CA ILE A 207 7.91 -4.23 -1.50
C ILE A 207 7.99 -3.01 -2.41
N LYS A 208 8.02 -1.83 -1.81
CA LYS A 208 8.23 -0.54 -2.49
C LYS A 208 9.33 0.21 -1.75
N LEU A 209 10.56 0.11 -2.24
CA LEU A 209 11.74 0.69 -1.59
C LEU A 209 12.58 1.52 -2.56
N ARG A 210 13.12 2.62 -2.05
CA ARG A 210 14.02 3.54 -2.74
C ARG A 210 15.03 4.13 -1.76
N HIS A 211 15.95 4.93 -2.27
CA HIS A 211 16.84 5.72 -1.42
C HIS A 211 16.08 6.93 -0.83
N PRO A 212 16.39 7.36 0.42
CA PRO A 212 15.77 8.53 1.03
C PRO A 212 16.03 9.82 0.25
N GLY A 213 15.03 10.70 0.24
CA GLY A 213 15.09 11.97 -0.52
C GLY A 213 14.01 12.02 -1.61
N LYS A 214 13.38 13.18 -1.80
CA LYS A 214 12.24 13.32 -2.74
C LYS A 214 12.63 13.11 -4.20
N PHE A 215 13.86 13.46 -4.56
CA PHE A 215 14.38 13.40 -5.93
C PHE A 215 15.55 12.43 -6.07
N ASP A 216 15.79 11.58 -5.08
CA ASP A 216 16.84 10.56 -5.17
C ASP A 216 16.43 9.49 -6.19
N ARG A 217 17.33 9.23 -7.14
CA ARG A 217 17.17 8.26 -8.24
C ARG A 217 18.25 7.18 -8.20
N ASN A 218 18.98 7.07 -7.09
CA ASN A 218 19.97 6.04 -6.89
C ASN A 218 19.31 4.67 -6.94
N VAL A 219 20.03 3.73 -7.53
CA VAL A 219 19.62 2.34 -7.65
C VAL A 219 20.71 1.46 -7.06
N THR A 220 20.30 0.53 -6.21
CA THR A 220 21.17 -0.52 -5.69
C THR A 220 20.47 -1.86 -5.81
N ARG A 221 21.23 -2.91 -6.14
CA ARG A 221 20.69 -4.20 -6.55
C ARG A 221 21.18 -5.33 -5.66
N ASP A 222 20.46 -6.45 -5.73
CA ASP A 222 20.86 -7.72 -5.14
C ASP A 222 21.05 -7.65 -3.62
N HIS A 223 20.15 -6.95 -2.94
CA HIS A 223 20.14 -6.93 -1.49
C HIS A 223 19.53 -8.21 -0.95
N HIS A 224 20.27 -8.90 -0.08
CA HIS A 224 19.66 -9.88 0.79
C HIS A 224 18.79 -9.18 1.84
N PHE A 225 17.73 -9.83 2.29
CA PHE A 225 16.87 -9.33 3.34
C PHE A 225 16.34 -10.48 4.19
N ALA A 226 16.26 -10.24 5.49
CA ALA A 226 15.85 -11.26 6.45
C ALA A 226 15.20 -10.62 7.68
N ILE A 227 14.41 -11.41 8.40
CA ILE A 227 13.80 -11.07 9.68
C ILE A 227 14.77 -11.42 10.79
N TYR A 228 14.95 -10.48 11.70
CA TYR A 228 15.87 -10.54 12.83
C TYR A 228 15.09 -10.56 14.13
N VAL A 229 15.64 -11.20 15.17
CA VAL A 229 14.89 -11.51 16.39
C VAL A 229 14.33 -10.30 17.13
N ASN A 230 15.07 -9.20 17.20
CA ASN A 230 14.70 -8.04 18.02
C ASN A 230 14.19 -6.88 17.16
N PRO A 231 13.37 -5.97 17.74
CA PRO A 231 13.10 -4.69 17.11
C PRO A 231 14.36 -3.81 17.07
N ILE A 232 14.40 -2.90 16.10
CA ILE A 232 15.44 -1.88 15.90
C ILE A 232 14.99 -0.52 16.46
N GLY A 233 15.97 0.33 16.78
CA GLY A 233 15.75 1.66 17.34
C GLY A 233 16.54 2.73 16.59
N VAL A 234 17.34 3.50 17.34
CA VAL A 234 18.18 4.58 16.79
C VAL A 234 19.27 4.10 15.84
N ASP A 235 19.63 2.82 15.91
CA ASP A 235 20.66 2.19 15.09
C ASP A 235 20.27 2.05 13.60
N ALA A 236 19.02 2.32 13.25
CA ALA A 236 18.54 2.31 11.87
C ALA A 236 19.13 3.42 10.99
N ALA A 237 19.52 4.54 11.60
CA ALA A 237 19.97 5.75 10.91
C ALA A 237 21.45 6.10 11.18
N VAL A 238 22.21 5.17 11.77
CA VAL A 238 23.62 5.40 12.10
C VAL A 238 24.49 5.37 10.84
N LYS A 239 25.41 6.33 10.75
CA LYS A 239 26.32 6.49 9.62
C LYS A 239 27.31 5.34 9.47
N ILE A 240 27.87 4.91 10.58
CA ILE A 240 28.84 3.80 10.64
C ILE A 240 28.09 2.49 10.38
N GLN A 241 28.38 1.88 9.24
CA GLN A 241 27.65 0.73 8.72
C GLN A 241 27.70 -0.49 9.65
N ASP A 242 28.85 -0.75 10.28
CA ASP A 242 29.02 -1.90 11.19
C ASP A 242 28.19 -1.80 12.46
N THR A 243 27.75 -0.59 12.82
CA THR A 243 26.88 -0.33 13.98
C THR A 243 25.42 -0.17 13.61
N ARG A 244 25.09 -0.24 12.31
CA ARG A 244 23.73 -0.05 11.82
C ARG A 244 22.92 -1.32 11.98
N CYS A 245 21.68 -1.20 12.42
CA CYS A 245 20.74 -2.31 12.58
C CYS A 245 21.23 -3.45 13.49
N VAL A 246 22.25 -3.21 14.33
CA VAL A 246 22.85 -4.20 15.23
C VAL A 246 21.84 -4.66 16.28
N ALA A 247 20.94 -3.78 16.71
CA ALA A 247 19.92 -4.07 17.72
C ALA A 247 19.03 -5.26 17.33
N GLY A 248 18.82 -5.49 16.02
CA GLY A 248 18.05 -6.63 15.51
C GLY A 248 18.60 -8.00 15.95
N GLY A 249 19.88 -8.08 16.34
CA GLY A 249 20.49 -9.34 16.81
C GLY A 249 20.88 -10.26 15.65
N TYR A 250 20.27 -11.45 15.59
CA TYR A 250 20.54 -12.50 14.61
C TYR A 250 19.29 -12.86 13.78
N VAL A 251 19.49 -13.55 12.66
CA VAL A 251 18.39 -14.01 11.79
C VAL A 251 17.46 -14.92 12.58
N TRP A 252 16.17 -14.66 12.49
CA TRP A 252 15.16 -15.36 13.28
C TRP A 252 14.99 -16.81 12.83
N ASN A 253 15.31 -17.75 13.72
CA ASN A 253 15.18 -19.20 13.48
C ASN A 253 14.44 -19.89 14.66
N PRO A 254 13.12 -19.77 14.75
CA PRO A 254 12.34 -20.31 15.86
C PRO A 254 12.28 -21.86 15.88
N TYR A 255 12.52 -22.51 14.74
CA TYR A 255 12.44 -23.96 14.59
C TYR A 255 13.81 -24.65 14.58
N TYR A 256 14.88 -23.88 14.82
CA TYR A 256 16.25 -24.39 14.89
C TYR A 256 16.63 -25.25 13.68
N THR A 257 16.21 -24.92 12.45
CA THR A 257 16.29 -25.83 11.27
C THR A 257 17.68 -26.41 10.94
N GLN A 258 18.75 -25.89 11.55
CA GLN A 258 20.11 -26.42 11.49
C GLN A 258 20.46 -27.46 12.57
N LEU A 259 19.49 -28.16 13.18
CA LEU A 259 19.71 -29.05 14.33
C LEU A 259 20.84 -30.09 14.16
N ALA A 260 21.19 -30.49 12.93
CA ALA A 260 22.23 -31.50 12.69
C ALA A 260 23.67 -30.95 12.81
N ASP A 261 23.90 -29.69 12.43
CA ASP A 261 25.23 -29.06 12.48
C ASP A 261 25.10 -27.51 12.43
N PRO A 262 24.82 -26.86 13.58
CA PRO A 262 24.51 -25.43 13.64
C PRO A 262 25.64 -24.49 13.20
N LEU A 263 26.88 -24.98 13.14
CA LEU A 263 28.05 -24.20 12.72
C LEU A 263 28.36 -24.38 11.23
N ASN A 264 27.69 -25.31 10.56
CA ASN A 264 27.95 -25.65 9.17
C ASN A 264 27.06 -24.84 8.23
N GLY A 265 27.50 -23.60 7.99
CA GLY A 265 26.83 -22.70 7.05
C GLY A 265 26.80 -23.20 5.61
N ASP A 266 27.72 -24.09 5.22
CA ASP A 266 27.74 -24.68 3.88
C ASP A 266 26.59 -25.67 3.69
N LEU A 267 26.38 -26.56 4.66
CA LEU A 267 25.23 -27.48 4.65
C LEU A 267 23.92 -26.70 4.59
N TYR A 268 23.78 -25.66 5.42
CA TYR A 268 22.59 -24.80 5.39
C TYR A 268 22.36 -24.21 3.99
N ARG A 269 23.39 -23.65 3.35
CA ARG A 269 23.27 -23.05 2.01
C ARG A 269 22.94 -24.07 0.91
N GLN A 270 23.33 -25.34 1.07
CA GLN A 270 23.00 -26.40 0.13
C GLN A 270 21.55 -26.87 0.28
N GLU A 271 21.05 -26.88 1.52
CA GLU A 271 19.75 -27.44 1.85
C GLU A 271 18.62 -26.41 1.84
N CYS A 272 18.89 -25.16 2.21
CA CYS A 272 17.94 -24.07 2.17
C CYS A 272 17.91 -23.44 0.78
N GLY A 273 16.72 -23.39 0.20
CA GLY A 273 16.48 -22.70 -1.07
C GLY A 273 14.98 -22.65 -1.40
N PRO A 274 14.63 -22.10 -2.58
CA PRO A 274 13.24 -21.99 -3.03
C PRO A 274 12.52 -23.34 -3.14
N GLU A 275 13.24 -24.41 -3.49
CA GLU A 275 12.70 -25.77 -3.61
C GLU A 275 12.55 -26.48 -2.25
N ASN A 276 13.31 -26.04 -1.23
CA ASN A 276 13.31 -26.62 0.12
C ASN A 276 13.09 -25.54 1.19
N PRO A 277 11.97 -24.78 1.13
CA PRO A 277 11.78 -23.59 1.96
C PRO A 277 11.66 -23.90 3.46
N LEU A 278 11.25 -25.12 3.82
CA LEU A 278 11.12 -25.57 5.21
C LEU A 278 12.47 -25.89 5.87
N ARG A 279 13.56 -25.99 5.09
CA ARG A 279 14.93 -26.12 5.63
C ARG A 279 15.58 -24.77 5.93
N CYS A 280 15.01 -23.69 5.40
CA CYS A 280 15.47 -22.34 5.67
C CYS A 280 15.08 -21.86 7.06
N TYR A 281 15.90 -20.96 7.62
CA TYR A 281 15.44 -20.18 8.78
C TYR A 281 14.16 -19.44 8.43
N VAL A 282 13.18 -19.41 9.33
CA VAL A 282 11.93 -18.66 9.09
C VAL A 282 12.20 -17.21 8.68
N GLY A 283 13.20 -16.58 9.30
CA GLY A 283 13.61 -15.21 8.98
C GLY A 283 14.42 -15.04 7.70
N ASP A 284 15.01 -16.09 7.11
CA ASP A 284 15.82 -15.96 5.88
C ASP A 284 14.93 -15.94 4.63
N LEU A 285 14.31 -14.78 4.39
CA LEU A 285 13.41 -14.55 3.27
C LEU A 285 14.16 -14.61 1.94
N SER A 286 15.38 -14.08 1.87
CA SER A 286 16.13 -14.07 0.62
C SER A 286 16.51 -15.44 0.10
N ALA A 287 16.82 -16.40 0.97
CA ALA A 287 17.11 -17.75 0.51
C ALA A 287 15.89 -18.43 -0.13
N ARG A 288 14.66 -18.05 0.28
CA ARG A 288 13.41 -18.59 -0.29
C ARG A 288 12.89 -17.79 -1.48
N LEU A 289 13.01 -16.46 -1.45
CA LEU A 289 12.31 -15.53 -2.35
C LEU A 289 13.26 -14.77 -3.29
N GLY A 290 14.57 -14.94 -3.13
CA GLY A 290 15.60 -14.19 -3.84
C GLY A 290 15.89 -12.81 -3.24
N THR A 291 16.66 -12.01 -3.97
CA THR A 291 17.07 -10.67 -3.55
C THR A 291 16.01 -9.60 -3.88
N ILE A 292 16.21 -8.41 -3.31
CA ILE A 292 15.43 -7.21 -3.62
C ILE A 292 16.35 -6.09 -4.12
N ASP A 293 15.75 -5.15 -4.84
CA ASP A 293 16.41 -3.95 -5.32
C ASP A 293 15.79 -2.71 -4.65
N LEU A 294 16.59 -1.65 -4.53
CA LEU A 294 16.15 -0.34 -4.06
C LEU A 294 16.22 0.66 -5.22
N GLY A 295 15.15 1.45 -5.39
CA GLY A 295 15.07 2.50 -6.42
C GLY A 295 14.52 2.02 -7.77
N LEU A 296 14.01 0.80 -7.84
CA LEU A 296 13.40 0.21 -9.03
C LEU A 296 11.90 -0.05 -8.83
N GLU A 297 11.34 -0.88 -9.70
CA GLU A 297 9.94 -1.32 -9.69
C GLU A 297 9.53 -1.95 -8.36
N ARG A 298 8.26 -1.80 -7.97
CA ARG A 298 7.70 -2.52 -6.83
C ARG A 298 7.71 -4.02 -7.11
N LYS A 299 7.91 -4.82 -6.06
CA LYS A 299 7.96 -6.27 -6.15
C LYS A 299 6.90 -6.88 -5.25
N VAL A 300 6.19 -7.90 -5.74
CA VAL A 300 5.30 -8.74 -4.93
C VAL A 300 5.87 -10.14 -4.86
N VAL A 301 6.15 -10.60 -3.65
CA VAL A 301 6.61 -11.96 -3.34
C VAL A 301 5.63 -12.64 -2.39
N VAL A 302 5.57 -13.96 -2.44
CA VAL A 302 4.68 -14.76 -1.60
C VAL A 302 5.51 -15.80 -0.88
N ASP A 303 5.41 -15.85 0.45
CA ASP A 303 6.15 -16.75 1.30
C ASP A 303 5.20 -17.66 2.08
N SER A 304 5.39 -18.97 1.91
CA SER A 304 4.55 -19.98 2.56
C SER A 304 4.97 -20.32 3.99
N ASN A 305 6.11 -19.79 4.47
CA ASN A 305 6.70 -20.12 5.77
C ASN A 305 6.85 -18.90 6.70
N LEU A 306 6.29 -17.74 6.33
CA LEU A 306 6.36 -16.52 7.14
C LEU A 306 5.06 -16.32 7.94
N PRO A 307 5.05 -16.60 9.26
CA PRO A 307 3.87 -16.35 10.10
C PRO A 307 3.82 -14.90 10.61
N LEU A 308 2.64 -14.27 10.52
CA LEU A 308 2.38 -12.94 11.08
C LEU A 308 1.70 -12.98 12.45
N GLU A 309 1.24 -14.14 12.91
CA GLU A 309 0.60 -14.33 14.22
C GLU A 309 0.82 -15.75 14.74
N GLY A 310 0.42 -16.00 15.98
CA GLY A 310 0.58 -17.28 16.67
C GLY A 310 1.68 -17.20 17.72
N THR A 311 2.07 -18.36 18.23
CA THR A 311 3.19 -18.49 19.19
C THR A 311 4.53 -18.08 18.59
N VAL A 312 4.63 -18.15 17.26
CA VAL A 312 5.80 -17.79 16.45
C VAL A 312 5.32 -16.74 15.45
N SER A 313 5.63 -15.46 15.70
CA SER A 313 5.22 -14.34 14.83
C SER A 313 6.40 -13.44 14.45
N ALA A 314 6.35 -12.92 13.22
CA ALA A 314 7.22 -11.88 12.72
C ALA A 314 6.86 -10.46 13.22
N ILE A 315 5.61 -10.23 13.65
CA ILE A 315 5.23 -8.93 14.20
C ILE A 315 5.97 -8.68 15.52
N GLY A 316 6.48 -7.46 15.71
CA GLY A 316 7.32 -7.07 16.84
C GLY A 316 8.82 -7.35 16.65
N ARG A 317 9.19 -7.92 15.49
CA ARG A 317 10.58 -8.14 15.08
C ARG A 317 11.05 -7.05 14.12
N SER A 318 12.26 -7.15 13.62
CA SER A 318 12.77 -6.27 12.58
C SER A 318 13.06 -7.02 11.29
N ILE A 319 12.98 -6.30 10.17
CA ILE A 319 13.51 -6.73 8.89
C ILE A 319 14.79 -5.96 8.62
N VAL A 320 15.84 -6.65 8.20
CA VAL A 320 17.15 -6.08 7.88
C VAL A 320 17.47 -6.36 6.43
N ILE A 321 17.81 -5.30 5.71
CA ILE A 321 18.30 -5.30 4.34
C ILE A 321 19.83 -5.26 4.43
N MET A 322 20.47 -6.20 3.75
CA MET A 322 21.93 -6.32 3.65
C MET A 322 22.47 -5.41 2.53
N SER A 323 23.78 -5.25 2.45
CA SER A 323 24.42 -4.38 1.48
C SER A 323 24.25 -4.83 0.02
N PRO A 324 24.31 -3.88 -0.94
CA PRO A 324 24.15 -4.20 -2.36
C PRO A 324 25.14 -5.26 -2.85
N ASN A 325 24.78 -5.95 -3.93
CA ASN A 325 25.60 -7.01 -4.54
C ASN A 325 25.88 -8.18 -3.59
N LYS A 326 24.85 -8.59 -2.81
CA LYS A 326 24.90 -9.73 -1.89
C LYS A 326 25.95 -9.63 -0.79
N ARG A 327 26.38 -8.42 -0.43
CA ARG A 327 27.40 -8.22 0.60
C ARG A 327 26.80 -8.40 2.01
N PRO A 328 27.58 -8.90 2.99
CA PRO A 328 27.07 -9.36 4.27
C PRO A 328 26.89 -8.25 5.32
N GLU A 329 27.22 -7.00 5.01
CA GLU A 329 27.04 -5.90 5.97
C GLU A 329 25.58 -5.44 5.99
N ARG A 330 25.12 -4.89 7.12
CA ARG A 330 23.75 -4.37 7.27
C ARG A 330 23.63 -3.02 6.59
N PHE A 331 22.59 -2.85 5.77
CA PHE A 331 22.35 -1.64 4.98
C PHE A 331 21.20 -0.79 5.52
N ALA A 332 20.04 -1.39 5.80
CA ALA A 332 18.89 -0.67 6.34
C ALA A 332 17.99 -1.63 7.12
N CYS A 333 17.14 -1.10 8.01
CA CYS A 333 16.20 -1.92 8.77
C CYS A 333 14.95 -1.14 9.15
N ALA A 334 13.89 -1.89 9.44
CA ALA A 334 12.63 -1.37 9.96
C ALA A 334 11.99 -2.42 10.89
N ASN A 335 11.16 -1.96 11.83
CA ASN A 335 10.32 -2.85 12.64
C ASN A 335 9.13 -3.35 11.84
N ILE A 336 8.72 -4.59 12.07
CA ILE A 336 7.49 -5.17 11.53
C ILE A 336 6.39 -4.91 12.55
N GLU A 337 5.46 -4.05 12.19
CA GLU A 337 4.39 -3.59 13.07
C GLU A 337 3.01 -3.88 12.44
N PRO A 338 1.92 -3.94 13.22
CA PRO A 338 0.57 -4.03 12.65
C PRO A 338 0.28 -2.87 11.69
N ASP A 339 -0.33 -3.17 10.53
CA ASP A 339 -0.74 -2.16 9.54
C ASP A 339 -2.27 -1.98 9.58
N TYR A 340 -2.73 -1.10 10.46
CA TYR A 340 -4.15 -0.76 10.56
C TYR A 340 -4.55 0.16 9.40
N ASP A 341 -5.79 0.05 8.91
CA ASP A 341 -6.36 0.95 7.91
C ASP A 341 -7.69 1.50 8.42
N ILE A 342 -7.71 2.78 8.79
CA ILE A 342 -8.92 3.49 9.21
C ILE A 342 -9.42 4.32 8.04
N ILE A 343 -10.64 4.03 7.61
CA ILE A 343 -11.26 4.67 6.46
C ILE A 343 -12.28 5.71 6.94
N LYS A 344 -12.13 6.98 6.53
CA LYS A 344 -13.09 8.04 6.85
C LYS A 344 -13.30 9.03 5.71
N TYR A 345 -14.53 9.53 5.60
CA TYR A 345 -14.82 10.67 4.73
C TYR A 345 -14.34 11.97 5.37
N ALA A 346 -13.70 12.81 4.56
CA ALA A 346 -13.37 14.19 4.92
C ALA A 346 -14.11 15.16 4.00
N ASN A 347 -14.67 16.22 4.59
CA ASN A 347 -15.37 17.29 3.88
C ASN A 347 -14.59 18.59 4.02
N ILE A 348 -14.00 19.07 2.93
CA ILE A 348 -13.09 20.22 2.92
C ILE A 348 -13.69 21.33 2.07
N GLU A 349 -13.56 22.58 2.54
CA GLU A 349 -13.92 23.76 1.74
C GLU A 349 -13.00 23.83 0.52
N LYS A 350 -13.57 24.05 -0.67
CA LYS A 350 -12.83 24.06 -1.95
C LYS A 350 -12.38 25.50 -2.29
N PRO A 351 -11.12 25.89 -2.01
CA PRO A 351 -10.60 27.17 -2.49
C PRO A 351 -10.56 27.22 -4.03
N PRO A 352 -10.50 28.42 -4.64
CA PRO A 352 -10.55 28.60 -6.09
C PRO A 352 -9.51 27.81 -6.90
N ARG A 353 -8.37 27.46 -6.29
CA ARG A 353 -7.28 26.67 -6.91
C ARG A 353 -7.00 25.38 -6.13
N PHE A 354 -8.05 24.68 -5.70
CA PHE A 354 -7.89 23.42 -4.96
C PHE A 354 -7.34 22.30 -5.87
N VAL A 355 -6.22 21.72 -5.47
CA VAL A 355 -5.63 20.51 -6.07
C VAL A 355 -5.51 19.45 -4.99
N LEU A 356 -6.18 18.30 -5.17
CA LEU A 356 -6.22 17.25 -4.17
C LEU A 356 -4.82 16.72 -3.81
N ALA A 357 -3.96 16.53 -4.81
CA ALA A 357 -2.58 16.09 -4.59
C ALA A 357 -1.81 17.07 -3.70
N GLN A 358 -1.93 18.38 -3.93
CA GLN A 358 -1.30 19.40 -3.09
C GLN A 358 -1.87 19.39 -1.67
N PHE A 359 -3.19 19.26 -1.53
CA PHE A 359 -3.84 19.17 -0.23
C PHE A 359 -3.28 18.00 0.59
N ILE A 360 -3.18 16.81 0.00
CA ILE A 360 -2.67 15.63 0.71
C ILE A 360 -1.19 15.78 1.05
N GLU A 361 -0.37 16.33 0.16
CA GLU A 361 1.04 16.62 0.46
C GLU A 361 1.21 17.62 1.60
N ASP A 362 0.43 18.71 1.62
CA ASP A 362 0.46 19.71 2.69
C ASP A 362 0.07 19.10 4.05
N ILE A 363 -0.96 18.24 4.06
CA ILE A 363 -1.39 17.53 5.27
C ILE A 363 -0.30 16.58 5.75
N ARG A 364 0.30 15.78 4.85
CA ARG A 364 1.41 14.88 5.19
C ARG A 364 2.64 15.62 5.73
N GLU A 365 2.98 16.76 5.14
CA GLU A 365 4.11 17.61 5.58
C GLU A 365 3.88 18.14 7.01
N VAL A 366 2.67 18.61 7.31
CA VAL A 366 2.31 19.11 8.65
C VAL A 366 2.21 17.97 9.67
N MET A 367 1.61 16.84 9.30
CA MET A 367 1.53 15.66 10.18
C MET A 367 2.87 14.92 10.32
N GLY A 368 3.85 15.23 9.48
CA GLY A 368 5.18 14.61 9.52
C GLY A 368 5.18 13.12 9.17
N ILE A 369 4.31 12.70 8.26
CA ILE A 369 4.10 11.29 7.90
C ILE A 369 4.49 10.98 6.44
N PRO A 370 4.94 9.75 6.13
CA PRO A 370 5.24 9.33 4.77
C PRO A 370 3.98 9.12 3.91
N GLU A 371 4.15 9.04 2.60
CA GLU A 371 3.07 8.94 1.62
C GLU A 371 2.15 7.73 1.79
N TRP A 372 2.67 6.61 2.31
CA TRP A 372 1.92 5.36 2.49
C TRP A 372 1.10 5.29 3.78
N MET A 373 1.21 6.29 4.68
CA MET A 373 0.43 6.36 5.93
C MET A 373 -0.87 7.16 5.80
N LEU A 374 -1.04 7.90 4.70
CA LEU A 374 -2.26 8.66 4.43
C LEU A 374 -2.54 8.65 2.93
N THR A 375 -3.58 7.95 2.49
CA THR A 375 -3.99 7.89 1.07
C THR A 375 -5.45 8.32 0.89
N VAL A 376 -5.86 8.53 -0.36
CA VAL A 376 -7.24 8.89 -0.74
C VAL A 376 -7.68 7.99 -1.88
N ASP A 377 -8.90 7.46 -1.83
CA ASP A 377 -9.50 6.77 -2.98
C ASP A 377 -10.01 7.83 -3.98
N THR A 378 -9.34 7.94 -5.13
CA THR A 378 -9.65 8.92 -6.17
C THR A 378 -11.01 8.70 -6.83
N ARG A 379 -11.59 7.49 -6.73
CA ARG A 379 -12.92 7.15 -7.28
C ARG A 379 -14.05 7.62 -6.38
N LYS A 380 -13.78 7.88 -5.09
CA LYS A 380 -14.78 8.25 -4.07
C LYS A 380 -14.79 9.74 -3.78
N ILE A 381 -14.46 10.56 -4.78
CA ILE A 381 -14.49 12.02 -4.70
C ILE A 381 -15.88 12.53 -5.11
N LYS A 382 -16.46 13.42 -4.30
CA LYS A 382 -17.73 14.11 -4.59
C LYS A 382 -17.56 15.61 -4.41
N ILE A 383 -18.10 16.39 -5.35
CA ILE A 383 -18.20 17.83 -5.24
C ILE A 383 -19.59 18.15 -4.65
N LEU A 384 -19.62 18.96 -3.60
CA LEU A 384 -20.82 19.30 -2.84
C LEU A 384 -21.08 20.81 -2.87
N HIS A 385 -22.31 21.20 -2.53
CA HIS A 385 -22.72 22.59 -2.30
C HIS A 385 -22.33 23.56 -3.43
N ASN A 386 -22.78 23.31 -4.67
CA ASN A 386 -22.47 24.16 -5.83
C ASN A 386 -20.97 24.45 -6.01
N ASN A 387 -20.14 23.41 -5.91
CA ASN A 387 -18.68 23.50 -6.08
C ASN A 387 -17.95 24.22 -4.93
N ALA A 388 -18.61 24.46 -3.80
CA ALA A 388 -17.99 25.06 -2.61
C ALA A 388 -17.23 24.06 -1.74
N CYS A 389 -17.58 22.77 -1.78
CA CYS A 389 -16.95 21.76 -0.96
C CYS A 389 -16.58 20.51 -1.75
N ILE A 390 -15.58 19.80 -1.24
CA ILE A 390 -15.13 18.52 -1.76
C ILE A 390 -15.14 17.48 -0.64
N GLN A 391 -15.72 16.33 -0.94
CA GLN A 391 -15.71 15.15 -0.09
C GLN A 391 -14.84 14.09 -0.74
N PHE A 392 -14.01 13.42 0.03
CA PHE A 392 -13.21 12.28 -0.43
C PHE A 392 -13.02 11.26 0.69
N LEU A 393 -12.79 10.01 0.30
CA LEU A 393 -12.56 8.89 1.21
C LEU A 393 -11.06 8.79 1.52
N MET A 394 -10.70 9.03 2.77
CA MET A 394 -9.32 8.99 3.25
C MET A 394 -9.04 7.66 3.96
N HIS A 395 -7.81 7.18 3.80
CA HIS A 395 -7.28 6.02 4.49
C HIS A 395 -6.09 6.44 5.35
N PHE A 396 -6.20 6.19 6.65
CA PHE A 396 -5.12 6.37 7.61
C PHE A 396 -4.51 5.00 7.88
N LYS A 397 -3.25 4.82 7.47
CA LYS A 397 -2.56 3.53 7.46
C LYS A 397 -1.39 3.47 8.43
N GLY A 398 -1.00 2.27 8.85
CA GLY A 398 0.14 2.01 9.72
C GLY A 398 -0.20 1.80 11.21
N PRO A 399 0.83 1.58 12.05
CA PRO A 399 0.65 1.17 13.45
C PRO A 399 -0.06 2.20 14.32
N ILE A 400 -0.03 3.49 13.92
CA ILE A 400 -0.63 4.60 14.65
C ILE A 400 -1.83 5.22 13.92
N ALA A 401 -2.49 4.49 13.00
CA ALA A 401 -3.61 4.98 12.19
C ALA A 401 -4.68 5.75 13.00
N GLY A 402 -5.04 5.25 14.19
CA GLY A 402 -6.00 5.91 15.08
C GLY A 402 -5.56 7.29 15.57
N ARG A 403 -4.26 7.47 15.84
CA ARG A 403 -3.71 8.79 16.19
C ARG A 403 -3.64 9.71 14.98
N LEU A 404 -3.31 9.16 13.80
CA LEU A 404 -3.26 9.95 12.56
C LEU A 404 -4.65 10.51 12.19
N GLU A 405 -5.71 9.73 12.37
CA GLU A 405 -7.08 10.19 12.15
C GLU A 405 -7.45 11.33 13.11
N GLN A 406 -7.08 11.21 14.40
CA GLN A 406 -7.30 12.26 15.40
C GLN A 406 -6.51 13.53 15.10
N ASP A 407 -5.23 13.39 14.72
CA ASP A 407 -4.36 14.50 14.33
C ASP A 407 -4.93 15.24 13.12
N PHE A 408 -5.42 14.51 12.13
CA PHE A 408 -6.09 15.09 10.97
C PHE A 408 -7.36 15.85 11.37
N GLY A 409 -8.21 15.25 12.22
CA GLY A 409 -9.41 15.92 12.73
C GLY A 409 -9.09 17.23 13.47
N ARG A 410 -8.05 17.23 14.31
CA ARG A 410 -7.55 18.43 14.98
C ARG A 410 -7.00 19.46 13.99
N LEU A 411 -6.20 19.01 13.03
CA LEU A 411 -5.57 19.86 12.04
C LEU A 411 -6.61 20.58 11.16
N ILE A 412 -7.65 19.88 10.71
CA ILE A 412 -8.72 20.45 9.88
C ILE A 412 -9.65 21.37 10.68
N SER A 413 -9.88 21.11 11.97
CA SER A 413 -10.77 21.93 12.81
C SER A 413 -10.10 23.19 13.35
N ILE A 414 -8.84 23.11 13.79
CA ILE A 414 -8.09 24.23 14.38
C ILE A 414 -7.24 24.97 13.32
N GLY A 415 -6.87 24.29 12.23
CA GLY A 415 -5.97 24.80 11.20
C GLY A 415 -4.49 24.67 11.56
N GLN A 416 -4.14 24.00 12.67
CA GLN A 416 -2.76 23.78 13.10
C GLN A 416 -2.57 22.48 13.90
N LEU A 417 -1.33 21.97 13.92
CA LEU A 417 -0.90 20.79 14.67
C LEU A 417 0.51 21.02 15.24
N ASP A 418 0.63 21.20 16.56
CA ASP A 418 1.87 21.65 17.21
C ASP A 418 3.03 20.64 17.15
N SER A 419 2.73 19.34 17.15
CA SER A 419 3.72 18.27 17.05
C SER A 419 3.18 17.07 16.25
N PRO A 420 4.02 16.38 15.46
CA PRO A 420 3.61 15.17 14.77
C PRO A 420 3.51 13.98 15.74
N SER A 421 2.52 13.08 15.54
CA SER A 421 2.40 11.85 16.34
C SER A 421 3.38 10.74 15.93
N LEU A 422 3.91 10.78 14.71
CA LEU A 422 4.88 9.79 14.24
C LEU A 422 6.24 10.06 14.89
N TYR A 423 6.69 9.12 15.72
CA TYR A 423 8.01 9.18 16.35
C TYR A 423 9.08 8.64 15.40
N ILE A 424 10.13 9.42 15.15
CA ILE A 424 11.28 9.02 14.34
C ILE A 424 12.54 9.10 15.24
N PRO A 425 13.14 7.97 15.63
CA PRO A 425 14.25 7.94 16.59
C PRO A 425 15.44 8.81 16.15
N GLY A 426 15.82 9.80 16.96
CA GLY A 426 16.98 10.66 16.67
C GLY A 426 16.77 11.69 15.55
N TYR A 427 15.54 11.87 15.07
CA TYR A 427 15.22 12.83 14.02
C TYR A 427 14.13 13.81 14.45
N VAL A 428 14.42 15.11 14.32
CA VAL A 428 13.46 16.20 14.57
C VAL A 428 13.49 17.16 13.38
N ASN A 429 12.35 17.33 12.72
CA ASN A 429 12.23 18.30 11.64
C ASN A 429 11.97 19.71 12.21
N THR A 430 13.04 20.47 12.43
CA THR A 430 12.96 21.85 12.94
C THR A 430 12.34 22.84 11.96
N LYS A 431 12.24 22.49 10.66
CA LYS A 431 11.66 23.32 9.59
C LYS A 431 10.22 22.92 9.25
N ARG A 432 9.59 22.03 10.02
CA ARG A 432 8.24 21.52 9.76
C ARG A 432 7.21 22.65 9.81
N LYS A 433 6.33 22.72 8.81
CA LYS A 433 5.12 23.53 8.87
C LYS A 433 4.17 22.95 9.92
N TYR A 434 3.44 23.81 10.63
CA TYR A 434 2.47 23.37 11.64
C TYR A 434 1.07 23.90 11.38
N LYS A 435 0.85 24.68 10.33
CA LYS A 435 -0.45 25.25 9.93
C LYS A 435 -0.81 24.82 8.51
N ILE A 436 -2.11 24.81 8.23
CA ILE A 436 -2.64 24.58 6.88
C ILE A 436 -3.59 25.71 6.45
N PRO A 437 -3.72 25.97 5.14
CA PRO A 437 -4.67 26.95 4.62
C PRO A 437 -6.10 26.40 4.44
N TYR A 438 -6.32 25.12 4.72
CA TYR A 438 -7.60 24.43 4.48
C TYR A 438 -8.52 24.47 5.70
N LYS A 439 -9.83 24.44 5.46
CA LYS A 439 -10.85 24.44 6.49
C LYS A 439 -11.85 23.33 6.26
N GLN A 440 -12.43 22.84 7.35
CA GLN A 440 -13.58 21.96 7.27
C GLN A 440 -14.72 22.66 6.52
N CYS A 441 -15.35 21.95 5.59
CA CYS A 441 -16.59 22.42 5.00
C CYS A 441 -17.66 22.47 6.10
N GLY A 442 -18.09 23.67 6.48
CA GLY A 442 -19.20 23.84 7.39
C GLY A 442 -20.53 23.61 6.67
N MET A 443 -21.46 22.91 7.31
CA MET A 443 -22.88 23.30 7.18
C MET A 443 -22.94 24.75 7.65
N SER A 444 -22.95 25.71 6.73
CA SER A 444 -23.23 27.08 7.12
C SER A 444 -24.64 27.09 7.69
N ASP A 445 -24.77 27.27 9.00
CA ASP A 445 -25.90 27.99 9.58
C ASP A 445 -26.04 29.29 8.78
N SER A 446 -27.02 29.32 7.90
CA SER A 446 -27.41 30.44 7.05
C SER A 446 -27.89 31.66 7.85
N HIS A 447 -27.74 31.67 9.18
CA HIS A 447 -28.26 32.74 10.05
C HIS A 447 -27.24 33.76 10.56
N LYS A 448 -25.92 33.58 10.39
CA LYS A 448 -24.94 34.56 10.93
C LYS A 448 -24.38 35.56 9.92
N ARG A 449 -24.64 35.42 8.61
CA ARG A 449 -24.15 36.36 7.59
C ARG A 449 -25.04 37.59 7.34
N ASN A 450 -26.27 37.65 7.87
CA ASN A 450 -27.21 38.75 7.62
C ASN A 450 -27.25 39.87 8.67
N LYS A 451 -26.37 39.90 9.69
CA LYS A 451 -26.38 40.96 10.72
C LYS A 451 -25.31 42.05 10.58
N LYS A 452 -24.60 42.12 9.44
CA LYS A 452 -23.58 43.17 9.17
C LYS A 452 -23.83 43.97 7.87
N ARG A 453 -25.09 44.08 7.44
CA ARG A 453 -25.49 44.97 6.34
C ARG A 453 -26.74 45.79 6.71
N SER A 454 -26.66 46.57 7.78
CA SER A 454 -27.54 47.73 7.97
C SER A 454 -26.91 48.74 8.93
N ALA A 455 -25.95 49.52 8.44
CA ALA A 455 -25.66 50.85 8.96
C ALA A 455 -24.63 51.52 8.04
N GLY A 456 -25.00 52.67 7.47
CA GLY A 456 -24.06 53.56 6.81
C GLY A 456 -24.52 54.08 5.45
N VAL A 457 -25.55 54.93 5.45
CA VAL A 457 -25.72 55.96 4.41
C VAL A 457 -25.03 57.22 4.93
N PRO A 458 -24.09 57.85 4.22
CA PRO A 458 -23.60 59.18 4.58
C PRO A 458 -24.38 60.25 3.82
N LEU A 459 -24.97 61.19 4.56
CA LEU A 459 -25.52 62.44 4.01
C LEU A 459 -24.41 63.49 4.04
N GLN A 460 -24.21 64.20 2.93
CA GLN A 460 -23.27 65.31 2.81
C GLN A 460 -23.84 66.62 3.37
N HIS A 461 -22.89 67.48 3.77
CA HIS A 461 -22.82 68.95 3.64
C HIS A 461 -23.00 69.88 4.87
N LEU A 462 -21.94 70.72 5.05
CA LEU A 462 -21.86 72.11 5.56
C LEU A 462 -22.26 72.34 7.04
N SER A 463 -21.64 73.17 7.88
CA SER A 463 -20.61 74.22 7.80
C SER A 463 -20.26 74.67 9.24
N LEU A 464 -19.08 75.27 9.42
CA LEU A 464 -18.62 76.23 10.45
C LEU A 464 -19.46 76.45 11.74
N ILE A 465 -18.79 76.42 12.91
CA ILE A 465 -18.58 77.57 13.83
C ILE A 465 -17.89 77.08 15.12
N ALA A 466 -16.92 77.87 15.58
CA ALA A 466 -16.17 77.72 16.82
C ALA A 466 -17.02 77.95 18.09
N LEU A 467 -16.66 77.33 19.23
CA LEU A 467 -16.34 78.10 20.45
C LEU A 467 -15.74 77.22 21.56
N VAL A 468 -14.92 77.92 22.34
CA VAL A 468 -14.12 77.59 23.52
C VAL A 468 -14.99 77.31 24.76
N PHE A 469 -14.59 76.41 25.68
CA PHE A 469 -14.31 76.67 27.12
C PHE A 469 -14.36 75.42 28.04
N THR A 470 -13.25 75.24 28.77
CA THR A 470 -13.03 74.80 30.18
C THR A 470 -13.73 73.58 30.80
N ILE A 471 -12.85 72.68 31.29
CA ILE A 471 -12.62 72.31 32.72
C ILE A 471 -13.83 72.44 33.66
N VAL A 472 -14.27 71.32 34.25
CA VAL A 472 -14.46 71.17 35.72
C VAL A 472 -14.24 69.70 36.12
N THR A 473 -13.35 69.54 37.11
CA THR A 473 -13.08 68.43 38.05
C THR A 473 -14.39 67.85 38.64
N THR A 474 -14.48 66.65 39.22
CA THR A 474 -14.44 66.45 40.70
C THR A 474 -15.07 65.07 41.02
N ILE A 475 -14.28 64.18 41.64
CA ILE A 475 -14.58 63.35 42.86
C ILE A 475 -15.51 62.11 42.81
N LEU A 476 -14.84 60.96 43.03
CA LEU A 476 -15.01 59.89 44.06
C LEU A 476 -16.32 59.12 44.34
N PHE A 477 -16.02 57.87 44.77
CA PHE A 477 -16.79 56.85 45.51
C PHE A 477 -17.82 56.09 44.64
N LYS A 478 -17.70 54.77 44.45
CA LYS A 478 -17.46 53.71 45.45
C LYS A 478 -16.91 52.45 44.77
#